data_AF-A0A1Y3Q6R6-F1
#
_entry.id   AF-A0A1Y3Q6R6-F1
#
_cell.length_a   1.000
_cell.length_b   1.000
_cell.length_c   1.000
_cell.angle_alpha   90.00
_cell.angle_beta   90.00
_cell.angle_gamma   90.00
#
_symmetry.space_group_name_H-M   'P 1'
#
loop_
_entity.id
_entity.type
_entity.pdbx_description
1 polymer ?
#
loop_
_entity_poly.entity_id
_entity_poly.type
_entity_poly.pdbx_seq_one_letter_code
_entity_poly.pdbx_strand_id
1 'polypeptide(L)'
;MALTRRTARLAALAAAVAVFGLAPWVPANAATLELSPTGQPGEYYLSLETAAVEGFDGVLLGMAVPEVEAKVAELYPDAPVERDTDPVQLTPIVHVTLEELAPVPGAPALGPATITYIFGAHSEQLIAINVNWYARGDATPEERNAILAAGTAYVAEMMQYLWDPLQVIHGVVTGPNDVLLFAGRDFEGRGVEVSVSGVPLDVIILPDGIEEHRPVQGGPARLRIALALAPDDPEVFTIPPGDF
;
A
#
# COMPACT_ATOMS: atom_id res chain seq x y z
N MET A 1 -52.49 -71.66 16.23
CA MET A 1 -51.96 -72.10 17.52
C MET A 1 -50.68 -71.32 17.78
N ALA A 2 -50.64 -70.54 18.88
CA ALA A 2 -49.51 -69.95 19.61
C ALA A 2 -48.18 -69.60 18.85
N LEU A 3 -47.77 -68.32 18.80
CA LEU A 3 -46.78 -67.65 19.70
C LEU A 3 -45.36 -68.29 19.62
N THR A 4 -44.20 -67.61 19.49
CA THR A 4 -43.76 -66.33 20.06
C THR A 4 -42.35 -65.95 19.55
N ARG A 5 -42.19 -64.69 19.11
CA ARG A 5 -41.15 -63.67 19.42
C ARG A 5 -39.65 -63.99 19.60
N ARG A 6 -38.88 -63.17 18.86
CA ARG A 6 -37.77 -62.26 19.27
C ARG A 6 -36.36 -62.84 19.49
N THR A 7 -35.41 -62.33 18.68
CA THR A 7 -34.24 -61.46 18.99
C THR A 7 -33.11 -61.81 18.01
N ALA A 8 -32.18 -60.98 17.54
CA ALA A 8 -31.96 -59.53 17.46
C ALA A 8 -30.59 -59.37 16.75
N ARG A 9 -30.41 -58.34 15.90
CA ARG A 9 -29.12 -57.64 15.56
C ARG A 9 -28.06 -58.47 14.79
N LEU A 10 -27.20 -57.95 13.89
CA LEU A 10 -27.03 -56.69 13.13
C LEU A 10 -25.84 -56.94 12.16
N ALA A 11 -25.73 -56.10 11.12
CA ALA A 11 -24.57 -55.82 10.25
C ALA A 11 -24.27 -56.84 9.14
N ALA A 12 -24.58 -56.60 7.85
CA ALA A 12 -24.19 -55.52 6.91
C ALA A 12 -22.82 -55.74 6.27
N LEU A 13 -22.81 -55.95 4.95
CA LEU A 13 -21.90 -55.27 4.02
C LEU A 13 -22.45 -55.42 2.60
N ALA A 14 -22.93 -54.32 2.02
CA ALA A 14 -23.27 -54.22 0.60
C ALA A 14 -22.22 -53.34 -0.09
N ALA A 15 -21.76 -53.82 -1.23
CA ALA A 15 -20.73 -53.26 -2.08
C ALA A 15 -21.16 -51.97 -2.79
N ALA A 16 -20.19 -51.13 -3.14
CA ALA A 16 -20.27 -50.29 -4.33
C ALA A 16 -18.86 -50.00 -4.87
N VAL A 17 -18.68 -50.34 -6.15
CA VAL A 17 -17.47 -50.23 -6.95
C VAL A 17 -17.39 -48.84 -7.59
N ALA A 18 -16.16 -48.34 -7.66
CA ALA A 18 -15.57 -47.18 -8.33
C ALA A 18 -16.32 -46.47 -9.47
N VAL A 19 -16.25 -45.13 -9.43
CA VAL A 19 -15.84 -44.30 -10.57
C VAL A 19 -14.81 -43.28 -10.06
N PHE A 20 -13.52 -43.57 -10.26
CA PHE A 20 -12.45 -42.61 -10.11
C PHE A 20 -12.48 -41.67 -11.32
N GLY A 21 -13.09 -40.51 -11.15
CA GLY A 21 -12.94 -39.39 -12.09
C GLY A 21 -11.55 -38.81 -11.95
N LEU A 22 -10.68 -39.08 -12.92
CA LEU A 22 -9.44 -38.36 -13.15
C LEU A 22 -9.79 -36.91 -13.54
N ALA A 23 -9.91 -36.02 -12.55
CA ALA A 23 -9.80 -34.59 -12.82
C ALA A 23 -8.32 -34.28 -13.04
N PRO A 24 -7.93 -33.74 -14.21
CA PRO A 24 -6.55 -33.33 -14.42
C PRO A 24 -6.20 -32.25 -13.41
N TRP A 25 -5.10 -32.48 -12.68
CA TRP A 25 -4.34 -31.44 -12.02
C TRP A 25 -4.14 -30.29 -13.01
N VAL A 26 -4.86 -29.19 -12.79
CA VAL A 26 -4.42 -27.90 -13.30
C VAL A 26 -3.17 -27.59 -12.48
N PRO A 27 -1.97 -27.48 -13.08
CA PRO A 27 -0.86 -26.91 -12.35
C PRO A 27 -1.31 -25.50 -11.96
N ALA A 28 -1.38 -25.24 -10.66
CA ALA A 28 -1.26 -23.89 -10.18
C ALA A 28 0.09 -23.41 -10.73
N ASN A 29 0.06 -22.56 -11.75
CA ASN A 29 1.19 -21.66 -11.98
C ASN A 29 1.27 -20.88 -10.66
N ALA A 30 2.12 -21.34 -9.74
CA ALA A 30 2.68 -20.47 -8.74
C ALA A 30 3.29 -19.34 -9.55
N ALA A 31 2.60 -18.19 -9.63
CA ALA A 31 3.17 -17.00 -10.19
C ALA A 31 4.48 -16.81 -9.42
N THR A 32 5.58 -16.94 -10.13
CA THR A 32 6.92 -16.79 -9.59
C THR A 32 6.95 -15.46 -8.84
N LEU A 33 7.19 -15.50 -7.53
CA LEU A 33 7.14 -14.29 -6.71
C LEU A 33 8.41 -13.49 -7.00
N GLU A 34 8.25 -12.29 -7.53
CA GLU A 34 9.38 -11.40 -7.80
C GLU A 34 9.56 -10.44 -6.63
N LEU A 35 10.77 -10.43 -6.07
CA LEU A 35 11.17 -9.48 -5.03
C LEU A 35 12.25 -8.56 -5.59
N SER A 36 12.06 -7.26 -5.45
CA SER A 36 13.02 -6.23 -5.80
C SER A 36 13.92 -5.90 -4.62
N PRO A 37 15.24 -6.17 -4.67
CA PRO A 37 16.22 -5.50 -3.82
C PRO A 37 16.29 -3.98 -4.03
N THR A 38 15.71 -3.42 -5.11
CA THR A 38 15.75 -1.97 -5.37
C THR A 38 15.05 -1.17 -4.29
N GLY A 39 15.72 -0.10 -3.87
CA GLY A 39 15.16 0.88 -2.92
C GLY A 39 14.97 0.33 -1.51
N GLN A 40 15.48 -0.87 -1.23
CA GLN A 40 15.54 -1.41 0.12
C GLN A 40 16.72 -0.76 0.85
N PRO A 41 16.52 -0.25 2.08
CA PRO A 41 17.61 0.36 2.83
C PRO A 41 18.64 -0.69 3.26
N GLY A 42 19.93 -0.38 3.07
CA GLY A 42 21.02 -1.25 3.50
C GLY A 42 21.30 -1.18 5.01
N GLU A 43 20.97 -0.05 5.63
CA GLU A 43 21.15 0.21 7.06
C GLU A 43 19.93 0.98 7.59
N TYR A 44 19.47 0.62 8.78
CA TYR A 44 18.45 1.34 9.53
C TYR A 44 18.64 1.07 11.02
N TYR A 45 18.20 2.02 11.85
CA TYR A 45 18.20 1.84 13.29
C TYR A 45 16.96 1.04 13.70
N LEU A 46 17.07 0.23 14.75
CA LEU A 46 15.93 -0.47 15.33
C LEU A 46 15.53 0.21 16.63
N SER A 47 14.28 0.62 16.71
CA SER A 47 13.56 0.99 17.92
C SER A 47 12.65 -0.17 18.34
N LEU A 48 12.39 -0.29 19.64
CA LEU A 48 11.39 -1.24 20.16
C LEU A 48 10.02 -0.56 20.37
N GLU A 49 9.88 0.66 19.87
CA GLU A 49 8.60 1.38 19.84
C GLU A 49 7.69 0.81 18.75
N THR A 50 6.40 0.72 19.07
CA THR A 50 5.39 0.30 18.10
C THR A 50 5.20 1.38 17.04
N ALA A 51 5.08 0.96 15.78
CA ALA A 51 4.73 1.86 14.69
C ALA A 51 3.38 2.53 14.98
N ALA A 52 3.27 3.80 14.61
CA ALA A 52 2.04 4.57 14.69
C ALA A 52 1.88 5.36 13.39
N VAL A 53 0.86 5.02 12.60
CA VAL A 53 0.55 5.74 11.37
C VAL A 53 -0.44 6.84 11.71
N GLU A 54 0.07 7.98 12.20
CA GLU A 54 -0.78 9.06 12.68
C GLU A 54 -1.08 10.10 11.60
N GLY A 55 -0.17 10.34 10.65
CA GLY A 55 -0.33 11.38 9.65
C GLY A 55 0.98 11.81 8.99
N PHE A 56 0.98 13.00 8.37
CA PHE A 56 2.14 13.55 7.66
C PHE A 56 2.38 15.01 8.06
N ASP A 57 3.64 15.35 8.38
CA ASP A 57 4.10 16.69 8.75
C ASP A 57 3.22 17.41 9.81
N GLY A 58 2.72 16.64 10.78
CA GLY A 58 1.87 17.16 11.86
C GLY A 58 0.37 17.30 11.52
N VAL A 59 -0.03 17.00 10.28
CA VAL A 59 -1.45 16.80 9.92
C VAL A 59 -1.83 15.36 10.22
N LEU A 60 -2.77 15.16 11.14
CA LEU A 60 -3.14 13.84 11.65
C LEU A 60 -4.41 13.30 10.99
N LEU A 61 -4.44 11.99 10.73
CA LEU A 61 -5.65 11.27 10.36
C LEU A 61 -6.73 11.47 11.43
N GLY A 62 -7.98 11.61 10.99
CA GLY A 62 -9.13 11.94 11.84
C GLY A 62 -9.40 13.44 12.03
N MET A 63 -8.48 14.33 11.64
CA MET A 63 -8.72 15.79 11.69
C MET A 63 -9.87 16.21 10.77
N ALA A 64 -10.63 17.23 11.19
CA ALA A 64 -11.65 17.82 10.34
C ALA A 64 -11.03 18.73 9.25
N VAL A 65 -11.75 18.93 8.14
CA VAL A 65 -11.32 19.83 7.04
C VAL A 65 -10.75 21.18 7.51
N PRO A 66 -11.45 21.99 8.34
CA PRO A 66 -10.91 23.29 8.75
C PRO A 66 -9.64 23.21 9.61
N GLU A 67 -9.44 22.11 10.34
CA GLU A 67 -8.23 21.89 11.14
C GLU A 67 -7.04 21.58 10.25
N VAL A 68 -7.24 20.73 9.23
CA VAL A 68 -6.22 20.42 8.22
C VAL A 68 -5.80 21.69 7.49
N GLU A 69 -6.75 22.51 7.06
CA GLU A 69 -6.44 23.76 6.33
C GLU A 69 -5.70 24.77 7.19
N ALA A 70 -6.06 24.90 8.48
CA ALA A 70 -5.34 25.75 9.40
C ALA A 70 -3.88 25.27 9.57
N LYS A 71 -3.66 23.95 9.66
CA LYS A 71 -2.31 23.37 9.73
C LYS A 71 -1.53 23.56 8.45
N VAL A 72 -2.14 23.34 7.29
CA VAL A 72 -1.52 23.57 5.98
C VAL A 72 -1.11 25.03 5.83
N ALA A 73 -1.95 25.99 6.24
CA ALA A 73 -1.61 27.41 6.19
C ALA A 73 -0.45 27.80 7.14
N GLU A 74 -0.29 27.09 8.26
CA GLU A 74 0.83 27.26 9.19
C GLU A 74 2.14 26.68 8.60
N LEU A 75 2.07 25.48 8.03
CA LEU A 75 3.22 24.74 7.51
C LEU A 75 3.70 25.26 6.16
N TYR A 76 2.76 25.61 5.27
CA TYR A 76 3.02 25.93 3.87
C TYR A 76 2.28 27.24 3.48
N PRO A 77 2.66 28.39 4.04
CA PRO A 77 1.91 29.64 3.91
C PRO A 77 1.78 30.14 2.45
N ASP A 78 2.75 29.82 1.59
CA ASP A 78 2.79 30.26 0.19
C ASP A 78 2.35 29.17 -0.81
N ALA A 79 1.96 27.99 -0.32
CA ALA A 79 1.58 26.88 -1.19
C ALA A 79 0.17 27.07 -1.78
N PRO A 80 -0.02 26.86 -3.09
CA PRO A 80 -1.35 26.77 -3.67
C PRO A 80 -2.15 25.63 -3.02
N VAL A 81 -3.33 25.98 -2.49
CA VAL A 81 -4.30 25.05 -1.91
C VAL A 81 -5.55 25.03 -2.77
N GLU A 82 -5.93 23.85 -3.25
CA GLU A 82 -7.12 23.64 -4.06
C GLU A 82 -8.06 22.65 -3.37
N ARG A 83 -9.36 22.96 -3.38
CA ARG A 83 -10.40 22.03 -2.92
C ARG A 83 -11.03 21.38 -4.13
N ASP A 84 -11.23 20.08 -4.04
CA ASP A 84 -11.93 19.30 -5.06
C ASP A 84 -12.81 18.23 -4.41
N THR A 85 -13.50 17.45 -5.22
CA THR A 85 -14.24 16.27 -4.79
C THR A 85 -13.94 15.14 -5.77
N ASP A 86 -13.57 13.97 -5.25
CA ASP A 86 -13.38 12.81 -6.10
C ASP A 86 -14.72 12.48 -6.80
N PRO A 87 -14.81 12.51 -8.13
CA PRO A 87 -16.08 12.32 -8.82
C PRO A 87 -16.60 10.87 -8.76
N VAL A 88 -15.74 9.92 -8.38
CA VAL A 88 -16.06 8.49 -8.28
C VAL A 88 -16.39 8.12 -6.84
N GLN A 89 -15.54 8.51 -5.89
CA GLN A 89 -15.68 8.19 -4.48
C GLN A 89 -16.57 9.18 -3.72
N LEU A 90 -16.84 10.35 -4.33
CA LEU A 90 -17.57 11.48 -3.76
C LEU A 90 -17.01 11.95 -2.40
N THR A 91 -15.71 11.78 -2.22
CA THR A 91 -14.96 12.21 -1.03
C THR A 91 -14.42 13.62 -1.26
N PRO A 92 -14.54 14.54 -0.29
CA PRO A 92 -13.87 15.84 -0.36
C PRO A 92 -12.35 15.65 -0.40
N ILE A 93 -11.67 16.50 -1.16
CA ILE A 93 -10.21 16.47 -1.30
C ILE A 93 -9.65 17.89 -1.12
N VAL A 94 -8.50 17.99 -0.43
CA VAL A 94 -7.66 19.18 -0.42
C VAL A 94 -6.30 18.83 -1.04
N HIS A 95 -5.93 19.53 -2.10
CA HIS A 95 -4.62 19.43 -2.75
C HIS A 95 -3.73 20.59 -2.32
N VAL A 96 -2.48 20.27 -1.98
CA VAL A 96 -1.43 21.25 -1.70
C VAL A 96 -0.27 20.96 -2.63
N THR A 97 0.13 21.95 -3.43
CA THR A 97 1.28 21.81 -4.34
C THR A 97 2.48 22.56 -3.79
N LEU A 98 3.63 21.89 -3.78
CA LEU A 98 4.89 22.40 -3.23
C LEU A 98 5.97 22.33 -4.30
N GLU A 99 6.82 23.35 -4.37
CA GLU A 99 7.97 23.34 -5.26
C GLU A 99 8.99 22.29 -4.85
N GLU A 100 9.20 22.13 -3.53
CA GLU A 100 10.05 21.12 -2.94
C GLU A 100 9.51 20.68 -1.57
N LEU A 101 9.72 19.41 -1.22
CA LEU A 101 9.32 18.82 0.05
C LEU A 101 10.32 17.73 0.43
N ALA A 102 10.79 17.72 1.67
CA ALA A 102 11.59 16.62 2.19
C ALA A 102 10.68 15.42 2.52
N PRO A 103 11.05 14.18 2.15
CA PRO A 103 10.24 13.00 2.46
C PRO A 103 10.23 12.67 3.96
N VAL A 104 11.34 12.94 4.64
CA VAL A 104 11.53 12.76 6.09
C VAL A 104 12.35 13.92 6.66
N PRO A 105 12.23 14.23 7.96
CA PRO A 105 13.05 15.26 8.60
C PRO A 105 14.55 15.03 8.39
N GLY A 106 15.27 16.07 7.96
CA GLY A 106 16.72 16.01 7.74
C GLY A 106 17.17 15.42 6.39
N ALA A 107 16.24 14.87 5.59
CA ALA A 107 16.54 14.49 4.21
C ALA A 107 16.53 15.72 3.27
N PRO A 108 17.26 15.67 2.13
CA PRO A 108 17.15 16.70 1.10
C PRO A 108 15.72 16.85 0.59
N ALA A 109 15.29 18.10 0.38
CA ALA A 109 14.01 18.38 -0.26
C ALA A 109 14.06 17.98 -1.74
N LEU A 110 12.96 17.41 -2.23
CA LEU A 110 12.78 17.05 -3.64
C LEU A 110 11.52 17.71 -4.18
N GLY A 111 11.52 17.99 -5.47
CA GLY A 111 10.50 18.80 -6.09
C GLY A 111 10.29 18.47 -7.57
N PRO A 112 9.10 18.72 -8.11
CA PRO A 112 7.87 19.17 -7.44
C PRO A 112 7.17 18.07 -6.61
N ALA A 113 6.43 18.49 -5.58
CA ALA A 113 5.65 17.62 -4.69
C ALA A 113 4.17 18.04 -4.59
N THR A 114 3.29 17.09 -4.33
CA THR A 114 1.87 17.34 -4.08
C THR A 114 1.39 16.49 -2.91
N ILE A 115 0.77 17.13 -1.92
CA ILE A 115 0.07 16.48 -0.81
C ILE A 115 -1.42 16.51 -1.14
N THR A 116 -2.08 15.37 -0.99
CA THR A 116 -3.52 15.22 -1.20
C THR A 116 -4.15 14.66 0.06
N TYR A 117 -4.99 15.45 0.70
CA TYR A 117 -5.77 15.10 1.87
C TYR A 117 -7.16 14.65 1.43
N ILE A 118 -7.55 13.43 1.78
CA ILE A 118 -8.82 12.80 1.38
C ILE A 118 -9.69 12.62 2.61
N PHE A 119 -10.91 13.14 2.56
CA PHE A 119 -11.84 13.14 3.68
C PHE A 119 -12.95 12.12 3.48
N GLY A 120 -13.43 11.53 4.56
CA GLY A 120 -14.56 10.60 4.54
C GLY A 120 -15.82 11.26 3.99
N ALA A 121 -16.58 10.52 3.18
CA ALA A 121 -17.75 11.07 2.50
C ALA A 121 -18.88 11.49 3.47
N HIS A 122 -18.94 10.91 4.67
CA HIS A 122 -19.99 11.18 5.66
C HIS A 122 -19.44 11.86 6.92
N SER A 123 -18.27 11.44 7.39
CA SER A 123 -17.64 11.97 8.60
C SER A 123 -16.95 13.31 8.38
N GLU A 124 -16.56 13.61 7.13
CA GLU A 124 -15.71 14.75 6.76
C GLU A 124 -14.38 14.80 7.54
N GLN A 125 -13.96 13.65 8.08
CA GLN A 125 -12.67 13.49 8.75
C GLN A 125 -11.60 13.03 7.77
N LEU A 126 -10.35 13.41 8.03
CA LEU A 126 -9.22 13.02 7.20
C LEU A 126 -8.99 11.50 7.30
N ILE A 127 -9.30 10.77 6.23
CA ILE A 127 -9.17 9.30 6.20
C ILE A 127 -7.93 8.84 5.46
N ALA A 128 -7.35 9.66 4.58
CA ALA A 128 -6.13 9.33 3.88
C ALA A 128 -5.30 10.57 3.48
N ILE A 129 -3.99 10.36 3.38
CA ILE A 129 -3.02 11.35 2.91
C ILE A 129 -2.18 10.69 1.81
N ASN A 130 -2.12 11.29 0.64
CA ASN A 130 -1.18 10.88 -0.42
C ASN A 130 -0.16 11.99 -0.65
N VAL A 131 1.11 11.70 -0.42
CA VAL A 131 2.23 12.58 -0.76
C VAL A 131 2.92 12.04 -2.00
N ASN A 132 3.11 12.90 -2.99
CA ASN A 132 3.67 12.51 -4.27
C ASN A 132 4.79 13.43 -4.67
N TRP A 133 5.92 12.86 -5.08
CA TRP A 133 6.98 13.56 -5.78
C TRP A 133 7.03 13.06 -7.21
N TYR A 134 7.25 13.95 -8.16
CA TYR A 134 7.23 13.57 -9.57
C TYR A 134 8.27 14.32 -10.38
N ALA A 135 9.06 13.58 -11.15
CA ALA A 135 9.84 14.11 -12.26
C ALA A 135 8.98 14.01 -13.53
N ARG A 136 8.54 15.17 -14.06
CA ARG A 136 7.66 15.23 -15.24
C ARG A 136 8.45 14.97 -16.53
N GLY A 137 7.79 14.39 -17.53
CA GLY A 137 8.39 14.17 -18.85
C GLY A 137 9.37 12.99 -18.82
N ASP A 138 10.52 13.14 -19.48
CA ASP A 138 11.58 12.14 -19.49
C ASP A 138 12.55 12.40 -18.33
N ALA A 139 12.31 11.73 -17.19
CA ALA A 139 13.13 11.90 -16.00
C ALA A 139 14.58 11.44 -16.25
N THR A 140 15.55 12.25 -15.83
CA THR A 140 16.98 11.94 -15.95
C THR A 140 17.39 10.82 -14.99
N PRO A 141 18.53 10.13 -15.22
CA PRO A 141 19.05 9.17 -14.24
C PRO A 141 19.24 9.77 -12.85
N GLU A 142 19.69 11.03 -12.77
CA GLU A 142 19.87 11.74 -11.50
C GLU A 142 18.53 11.97 -10.78
N GLU A 143 17.48 12.37 -11.49
CA GLU A 143 16.14 12.56 -10.91
C GLU A 143 15.52 11.25 -10.44
N ARG A 144 15.68 10.16 -11.21
CA ARG A 144 15.23 8.81 -10.81
C ARG A 144 15.94 8.35 -9.55
N ASN A 145 17.26 8.55 -9.48
CA ASN A 145 18.06 8.19 -8.32
C ASN A 145 17.67 9.04 -7.10
N ALA A 146 17.37 10.33 -7.28
CA ALA A 146 16.91 11.19 -6.19
C ALA A 146 15.55 10.73 -5.65
N ILE A 147 14.59 10.43 -6.52
CA ILE A 147 13.27 9.88 -6.15
C ILE A 147 13.41 8.55 -5.42
N LEU A 148 14.25 7.64 -5.94
CA LEU A 148 14.50 6.35 -5.30
C LEU A 148 15.17 6.51 -3.94
N ALA A 149 16.15 7.40 -3.81
CA ALA A 149 16.83 7.69 -2.56
C ALA A 149 15.88 8.26 -1.51
N ALA A 150 14.95 9.14 -1.90
CA ALA A 150 13.91 9.64 -1.00
C ALA A 150 12.96 8.55 -0.52
N GLY A 151 12.51 7.67 -1.43
CA GLY A 151 11.69 6.53 -1.05
C GLY A 151 12.42 5.59 -0.09
N THR A 152 13.69 5.29 -0.39
CA THR A 152 14.55 4.44 0.45
C THR A 152 14.76 5.05 1.85
N ALA A 153 14.98 6.37 1.93
CA ALA A 153 15.13 7.07 3.20
C ALA A 153 13.84 7.03 4.03
N TYR A 154 12.68 7.21 3.39
CA TYR A 154 11.39 7.09 4.06
C TYR A 154 11.16 5.66 4.58
N VAL A 155 11.48 4.65 3.79
CA VAL A 155 11.38 3.24 4.22
C VAL A 155 12.33 2.95 5.38
N ALA A 156 13.55 3.48 5.37
CA ALA A 156 14.49 3.33 6.50
C ALA A 156 13.89 3.86 7.81
N GLU A 157 13.24 5.03 7.76
CA GLU A 157 12.54 5.59 8.93
C GLU A 157 11.34 4.74 9.36
N MET A 158 10.63 4.07 8.43
CA MET A 158 9.52 3.19 8.80
C MET A 158 10.00 1.86 9.39
N MET A 159 11.11 1.32 8.87
CA MET A 159 11.67 0.03 9.30
C MET A 159 12.25 0.06 10.73
N GLN A 160 12.40 1.24 11.33
CA GLN A 160 12.86 1.34 12.72
C GLN A 160 11.84 0.90 13.75
N TYR A 161 10.55 0.82 13.41
CA TYR A 161 9.47 0.56 14.36
C TYR A 161 8.99 -0.90 14.33
N LEU A 162 8.33 -1.32 15.41
CA LEU A 162 7.62 -2.60 15.47
C LEU A 162 6.23 -2.46 14.85
N TRP A 163 6.01 -3.11 13.72
CA TRP A 163 4.73 -3.19 13.01
C TRP A 163 3.91 -4.41 13.44
N ASP A 164 2.61 -4.44 13.11
CA ASP A 164 1.78 -5.62 13.33
C ASP A 164 2.33 -6.81 12.50
N PRO A 165 2.71 -7.94 13.14
CA PRO A 165 3.27 -9.07 12.42
C PRO A 165 2.36 -9.57 11.29
N LEU A 166 2.96 -9.97 10.16
CA LEU A 166 2.27 -10.42 8.94
C LEU A 166 1.53 -9.31 8.17
N GLN A 167 1.51 -8.08 8.65
CA GLN A 167 0.95 -6.92 7.95
C GLN A 167 2.03 -6.02 7.35
N VAL A 168 3.23 -6.56 7.13
CA VAL A 168 4.36 -5.86 6.51
C VAL A 168 4.80 -6.57 5.25
N ILE A 169 4.94 -5.80 4.17
CA ILE A 169 5.41 -6.26 2.86
C ILE A 169 6.44 -5.26 2.36
N HIS A 170 7.48 -5.73 1.68
CA HIS A 170 8.53 -4.87 1.15
C HIS A 170 9.16 -5.47 -0.11
N GLY A 171 9.63 -4.58 -0.99
CA GLY A 171 10.32 -4.94 -2.22
C GLY A 171 9.46 -5.76 -3.18
N VAL A 172 8.16 -5.51 -3.30
CA VAL A 172 7.31 -6.26 -4.25
C VAL A 172 7.24 -5.54 -5.57
N VAL A 173 7.55 -6.24 -6.67
CA VAL A 173 7.37 -5.71 -8.02
C VAL A 173 5.88 -5.67 -8.36
N THR A 174 5.34 -4.50 -8.66
CA THR A 174 3.91 -4.30 -8.97
C THR A 174 3.67 -3.99 -10.45
N GLY A 175 4.74 -3.71 -11.20
CA GLY A 175 4.72 -3.45 -12.63
C GLY A 175 6.13 -3.47 -13.23
N PRO A 176 6.29 -3.25 -14.54
CA PRO A 176 7.59 -3.36 -15.22
C PRO A 176 8.71 -2.52 -14.60
N ASN A 177 8.38 -1.33 -14.09
CA ASN A 177 9.31 -0.41 -13.43
C ASN A 177 8.66 0.21 -12.18
N ASP A 178 7.73 -0.53 -11.58
CA ASP A 178 6.96 -0.11 -10.43
C ASP A 178 7.22 -1.09 -9.29
N VAL A 179 7.56 -0.56 -8.13
CA VAL A 179 7.88 -1.35 -6.95
C VAL A 179 7.20 -0.75 -5.73
N LEU A 180 6.55 -1.62 -4.97
CA LEU A 180 6.15 -1.36 -3.61
C LEU A 180 7.39 -1.52 -2.72
N LEU A 181 7.96 -0.41 -2.28
CA LEU A 181 9.13 -0.43 -1.41
C LEU A 181 8.77 -0.93 -0.02
N PHE A 182 7.63 -0.48 0.51
CA PHE A 182 7.12 -0.84 1.83
C PHE A 182 5.60 -0.70 1.89
N ALA A 183 4.93 -1.64 2.52
CA ALA A 183 3.57 -1.49 3.02
C ALA A 183 3.50 -2.05 4.44
N GLY A 184 2.80 -1.35 5.33
CA GLY A 184 2.66 -1.71 6.73
C GLY A 184 1.26 -1.42 7.26
N ARG A 185 0.82 -2.20 8.26
CA ARG A 185 -0.27 -1.81 9.17
C ARG A 185 0.27 -1.67 10.58
N ASP A 186 -0.12 -0.60 11.25
CA ASP A 186 0.12 -0.49 12.68
C ASP A 186 -0.89 -1.33 13.48
N PHE A 187 -0.72 -1.38 14.81
CA PHE A 187 -1.59 -2.15 15.70
C PHE A 187 -3.02 -1.61 15.80
N GLU A 188 -3.30 -0.41 15.28
CA GLU A 188 -4.64 0.16 15.18
C GLU A 188 -5.29 -0.13 13.81
N GLY A 189 -4.58 -0.81 12.91
CA GLY A 189 -5.05 -1.14 11.56
C GLY A 189 -4.87 0.00 10.54
N ARG A 190 -4.21 1.10 10.93
CA ARG A 190 -3.90 2.21 10.02
C ARG A 190 -2.75 1.79 9.12
N GLY A 191 -2.79 2.23 7.86
CA GLY A 191 -1.91 1.76 6.81
C GLY A 191 -0.96 2.80 6.27
N VAL A 192 0.26 2.36 5.96
CA VAL A 192 1.21 3.10 5.10
C VAL A 192 1.57 2.28 3.88
N GLU A 193 1.73 2.94 2.75
CA GLU A 193 2.28 2.39 1.51
C GLU A 193 3.31 3.36 0.94
N VAL A 194 4.47 2.84 0.54
CA VAL A 194 5.55 3.57 -0.10
C VAL A 194 5.85 2.88 -1.41
N SER A 195 5.57 3.53 -2.52
CA SER A 195 5.78 2.99 -3.86
C SER A 195 6.55 3.96 -4.74
N VAL A 196 7.39 3.42 -5.62
CA VAL A 196 8.10 4.18 -6.64
C VAL A 196 7.83 3.58 -8.01
N SER A 197 7.70 4.44 -9.01
CA SER A 197 7.47 4.08 -10.41
C SER A 197 8.46 4.80 -11.31
N GLY A 198 8.83 4.17 -12.41
CA GLY A 198 9.78 4.74 -13.36
C GLY A 198 11.21 4.77 -12.82
N VAL A 199 11.62 3.78 -12.04
CA VAL A 199 13.00 3.61 -11.55
C VAL A 199 13.58 2.29 -12.06
N PRO A 200 14.90 2.20 -12.32
CA PRO A 200 15.51 0.91 -12.66
C PRO A 200 15.32 -0.08 -11.51
N LEU A 201 15.06 -1.33 -11.85
CA LEU A 201 14.86 -2.40 -10.86
C LEU A 201 15.97 -3.44 -10.97
N ASP A 202 16.45 -3.89 -9.83
CA ASP A 202 17.19 -5.12 -9.64
C ASP A 202 16.20 -6.05 -8.93
N VAL A 203 15.95 -7.23 -9.49
CA VAL A 203 14.95 -8.17 -8.99
C VAL A 203 15.54 -9.55 -8.77
N ILE A 204 15.03 -10.24 -7.75
CA ILE A 204 15.29 -11.64 -7.44
C ILE A 204 13.99 -12.40 -7.69
N ILE A 205 14.06 -13.36 -8.63
CA ILE A 205 12.92 -14.18 -9.03
C ILE A 205 12.88 -15.44 -8.14
N LEU A 206 11.87 -15.57 -7.28
CA LEU A 206 11.73 -16.70 -6.36
C LEU A 206 10.84 -17.83 -6.91
N PRO A 207 11.18 -19.10 -6.68
CA PRO A 207 12.20 -19.58 -5.73
C PRO A 207 13.61 -19.75 -6.33
N ASP A 208 13.79 -19.52 -7.63
CA ASP A 208 15.01 -19.87 -8.36
C ASP A 208 16.22 -18.99 -7.99
N GLY A 209 15.98 -17.82 -7.37
CA GLY A 209 17.02 -16.89 -6.92
C GLY A 209 17.74 -16.19 -8.06
N ILE A 210 17.12 -16.10 -9.24
CA ILE A 210 17.71 -15.44 -10.41
C ILE A 210 17.69 -13.93 -10.18
N GLU A 211 18.87 -13.31 -10.23
CA GLU A 211 19.02 -11.87 -10.25
C GLU A 211 18.87 -11.33 -11.68
N GLU A 212 17.99 -10.35 -11.86
CA GLU A 212 17.73 -9.68 -13.14
C GLU A 212 17.78 -8.16 -12.95
N HIS A 213 18.48 -7.47 -13.84
CA HIS A 213 18.47 -6.00 -13.92
C HIS A 213 17.50 -5.54 -15.02
N ARG A 214 16.55 -4.69 -14.65
CA ARG A 214 15.51 -4.11 -15.50
C ARG A 214 15.72 -2.60 -15.64
N PRO A 215 16.28 -2.13 -16.76
CA PRO A 215 16.52 -0.71 -16.98
C PRO A 215 15.24 0.03 -17.38
N VAL A 216 15.17 1.33 -17.08
CA VAL A 216 14.10 2.23 -17.56
C VAL A 216 14.59 3.07 -18.73
N GLN A 217 13.81 3.13 -19.81
CA GLN A 217 14.07 4.00 -20.95
C GLN A 217 12.98 5.07 -21.06
N GLY A 218 13.27 6.26 -20.51
CA GLY A 218 12.38 7.42 -20.60
C GLY A 218 11.13 7.35 -19.71
N GLY A 219 10.22 8.31 -19.93
CA GLY A 219 9.00 8.46 -19.14
C GLY A 219 9.21 9.10 -17.76
N PRO A 220 8.12 9.36 -17.02
CA PRO A 220 8.19 10.03 -15.74
C PRO A 220 8.77 9.11 -14.66
N ALA A 221 9.15 9.71 -13.54
CA ALA A 221 9.44 8.98 -12.31
C ALA A 221 8.62 9.58 -11.17
N ARG A 222 8.17 8.73 -10.24
CA ARG A 222 7.31 9.16 -9.13
C ARG A 222 7.64 8.37 -7.87
N LEU A 223 7.62 9.07 -6.74
CA LEU A 223 7.49 8.49 -5.40
C LEU A 223 6.09 8.82 -4.90
N ARG A 224 5.41 7.82 -4.35
CA ARG A 224 4.14 7.97 -3.65
C ARG A 224 4.26 7.40 -2.25
N ILE A 225 3.82 8.18 -1.28
CA ILE A 225 3.58 7.75 0.09
C ILE A 225 2.09 7.90 0.35
N ALA A 226 1.42 6.82 0.71
CA ALA A 226 0.00 6.82 1.06
C ALA A 226 -0.16 6.41 2.52
N LEU A 227 -0.88 7.21 3.28
CA LEU A 227 -1.27 6.94 4.66
C LEU A 227 -2.80 6.84 4.71
N ALA A 228 -3.35 5.90 5.45
CA ALA A 228 -4.79 5.70 5.52
C ALA A 228 -5.23 5.24 6.91
N LEU A 229 -6.36 5.76 7.38
CA LEU A 229 -6.96 5.42 8.67
C LEU A 229 -7.51 3.99 8.68
N ALA A 230 -8.22 3.61 7.63
CA ALA A 230 -8.81 2.27 7.45
C ALA A 230 -8.68 1.85 5.97
N PRO A 231 -7.48 1.43 5.53
CA PRO A 231 -7.21 1.14 4.12
C PRO A 231 -8.05 -0.01 3.54
N ASP A 232 -8.50 -0.95 4.39
CA ASP A 232 -9.30 -2.10 3.96
C ASP A 232 -10.81 -1.85 4.05
N ASP A 233 -11.22 -0.72 4.66
CA ASP A 233 -12.62 -0.27 4.77
C ASP A 233 -12.68 1.27 4.65
N PRO A 234 -12.39 1.83 3.46
CA PRO A 234 -12.34 3.28 3.28
C PRO A 234 -13.76 3.87 3.29
N GLU A 235 -13.92 5.00 3.96
CA GLU A 235 -15.21 5.70 4.07
C GLU A 235 -15.59 6.48 2.79
N VAL A 236 -15.84 5.72 1.71
CA VAL A 236 -16.26 6.24 0.41
C VAL A 236 -17.78 6.15 0.23
N PHE A 237 -18.32 6.92 -0.71
CA PHE A 237 -19.72 6.77 -1.08
C PHE A 237 -19.97 5.42 -1.75
N THR A 238 -20.89 4.64 -1.19
CA THR A 238 -21.33 3.35 -1.75
C THR A 238 -22.79 3.42 -2.16
N ILE A 239 -23.08 3.01 -3.39
CA ILE A 239 -24.46 2.89 -3.87
C ILE A 239 -25.07 1.63 -3.23
N PRO A 240 -26.21 1.73 -2.52
CA PRO A 240 -26.87 0.56 -1.96
C PRO A 240 -27.22 -0.47 -3.03
N PRO A 241 -27.11 -1.78 -2.74
CA PRO A 241 -27.55 -2.82 -3.67
C PRO A 241 -29.04 -2.64 -4.03
N GLY A 242 -29.34 -2.39 -5.30
CA GLY A 242 -30.71 -2.22 -5.81
C GLY A 242 -31.07 -0.83 -6.31
N ASP A 243 -30.16 0.15 -6.22
CA ASP A 243 -30.38 1.53 -6.69
C ASP A 243 -29.87 1.79 -8.13
N PHE A 244 -29.70 0.75 -8.93
CA PHE A 244 -29.30 0.80 -10.35
C PHE A 244 -30.35 0.20 -11.30
#